data_AF-E6PCM2-F1
#
_entry.id   AF-E6PCM2-F1
#
_cell.length_a   1.000
_cell.length_b   1.000
_cell.length_c   1.000
_cell.angle_alpha   90.00
_cell.angle_beta   90.00
_cell.angle_gamma   90.00
#
_symmetry.space_group_name_H-M   'P 1'
#
loop_
_entity.id
_entity.type
_entity.pdbx_description
1 polymer ?
#
loop_
_entity_poly.entity_id
_entity_poly.type
_entity_poly.pdbx_seq_one_letter_code
_entity_poly.pdbx_strand_id
1 'polypeptide(L)'
;MTGIQWAAEAMAAAQQRLDIATSNLANASSDAFQRLRARGTIDRSGVRIRAVADTRPGALRPTGRPFDLAVSGGALQLRDARGATVRLTNARLVRDRFGALRDESGRVLLDASQRPLRVPPGARFSSDGTLRIGERLCGSIAIGARATLDVGYAMAANVDAISEMVDVLAAQRSFEGAQRAIARIEATRKKATDEVAQLQ
;
A
#
# COMPACT_ATOMS: atom_id res chain seq x y z
N MET A 1 22.33 20.21 -17.92
CA MET A 1 21.72 20.58 -16.64
C MET A 1 22.62 21.55 -15.89
N THR A 2 22.07 22.59 -15.29
CA THR A 2 22.80 23.50 -14.38
C THR A 2 22.76 23.00 -12.95
N GLY A 3 23.59 23.57 -12.06
CA GLY A 3 23.57 23.25 -10.63
C GLY A 3 22.20 23.51 -9.97
N ILE A 4 21.47 24.54 -10.41
CA ILE A 4 20.11 24.84 -9.91
C ILE A 4 19.15 23.73 -10.31
N GLN A 5 19.23 23.22 -11.55
CA GLN A 5 18.35 22.15 -12.03
C GLN A 5 18.54 20.87 -11.21
N TRP A 6 19.80 20.47 -10.95
CA TRP A 6 20.08 19.34 -10.07
C TRP A 6 19.57 19.53 -8.63
N ALA A 7 19.73 20.74 -8.08
CA ALA A 7 19.25 21.04 -6.73
C ALA A 7 17.71 21.04 -6.67
N ALA A 8 17.03 21.53 -7.71
CA ALA A 8 15.58 21.47 -7.83
C ALA A 8 15.06 20.03 -7.97
N GLU A 9 15.74 19.19 -8.75
CA GLU A 9 15.38 17.76 -8.84
C GLU A 9 15.65 17.00 -7.55
N ALA A 10 16.74 17.29 -6.85
CA ALA A 10 17.01 16.73 -5.53
C ALA A 10 15.92 17.14 -4.53
N MET A 11 15.43 18.39 -4.60
CA MET A 11 14.30 18.86 -3.80
C MET A 11 13.01 18.10 -4.14
N ALA A 12 12.70 17.95 -5.43
CA ALA A 12 11.53 17.19 -5.89
C ALA A 12 11.61 15.71 -5.46
N ALA A 13 12.78 15.10 -5.53
CA ALA A 13 13.04 13.75 -5.06
C ALA A 13 12.87 13.62 -3.53
N ALA A 14 13.34 14.61 -2.76
CA ALA A 14 13.16 14.66 -1.32
C ALA A 14 11.67 14.80 -0.95
N GLN A 15 10.93 15.65 -1.66
CA GLN A 15 9.48 15.80 -1.48
C GLN A 15 8.74 14.49 -1.77
N GLN A 16 9.03 13.81 -2.88
CA GLN A 16 8.43 12.50 -3.19
C GLN A 16 8.71 11.45 -2.11
N ARG A 17 9.93 11.43 -1.56
CA ARG A 17 10.26 10.52 -0.45
C ARG A 17 9.48 10.87 0.82
N LEU A 18 9.30 12.16 1.10
CA LEU A 18 8.49 12.63 2.23
C LEU A 18 7.04 12.17 2.08
N ASP A 19 6.45 12.31 0.89
CA ASP A 19 5.07 11.90 0.62
C ASP A 19 4.90 10.38 0.82
N ILE A 20 5.85 9.59 0.32
CA ILE A 20 5.85 8.13 0.50
C ILE A 20 5.92 7.75 1.98
N ALA A 21 6.89 8.30 2.73
CA ALA A 21 7.08 7.98 4.14
C ALA A 21 5.88 8.43 4.99
N THR A 22 5.31 9.60 4.69
CA THR A 22 4.12 10.12 5.38
C THR A 22 2.91 9.25 5.10
N SER A 23 2.70 8.83 3.85
CA SER A 23 1.62 7.92 3.49
C SER A 23 1.75 6.57 4.20
N ASN A 24 2.96 6.01 4.27
CA ASN A 24 3.21 4.79 5.03
C ASN A 24 2.90 4.97 6.51
N LEU A 25 3.42 6.03 7.13
CA LEU A 25 3.21 6.33 8.55
C LEU A 25 1.73 6.50 8.89
N ALA A 26 0.99 7.26 8.06
CA ALA A 26 -0.45 7.47 8.24
C ALA A 26 -1.25 6.17 8.14
N ASN A 27 -0.78 5.20 7.36
CA ASN A 27 -1.42 3.91 7.16
C ASN A 27 -0.77 2.77 7.97
N ALA A 28 0.14 3.07 8.89
CA ALA A 28 0.87 2.04 9.63
C ALA A 28 -0.04 1.20 10.55
N SER A 29 -1.17 1.75 10.97
CA SER A 29 -2.19 1.05 11.76
C SER A 29 -3.37 0.53 10.93
N SER A 30 -3.35 0.71 9.60
CA SER A 30 -4.41 0.23 8.72
C SER A 30 -4.27 -1.27 8.47
N ASP A 31 -5.39 -1.99 8.35
CA ASP A 31 -5.35 -3.41 8.00
C ASP A 31 -4.94 -3.58 6.52
N ALA A 32 -4.06 -4.55 6.25
CA ALA A 32 -3.55 -4.97 4.95
C ALA A 32 -2.95 -3.87 4.05
N PHE A 33 -2.57 -2.74 4.63
CA PHE A 33 -1.84 -1.72 3.87
C PHE A 33 -0.47 -2.24 3.45
N GLN A 34 -0.15 -2.06 2.17
CA GLN A 34 1.15 -2.38 1.59
C GLN A 34 2.04 -1.14 1.59
N ARG A 35 3.12 -1.21 2.36
CA ARG A 35 4.18 -0.22 2.44
C ARG A 35 4.66 0.16 1.05
N LEU A 36 4.75 1.46 0.79
CA LEU A 36 5.33 2.02 -0.41
C LEU A 36 6.84 2.20 -0.22
N ARG A 37 7.63 1.69 -1.15
CA ARG A 37 9.07 1.90 -1.21
C ARG A 37 9.39 2.95 -2.26
N ALA A 38 10.17 3.96 -1.87
CA ALA A 38 10.77 4.89 -2.82
C ALA A 38 11.89 4.18 -3.60
N ARG A 39 11.75 4.07 -4.93
CA ARG A 39 12.83 3.65 -5.82
C ARG A 39 13.30 4.85 -6.64
N GLY A 40 14.58 5.17 -6.50
CA GLY A 40 15.22 6.23 -7.25
C GLY A 40 15.99 5.72 -8.47
N THR A 41 15.97 6.49 -9.55
CA THR A 41 16.91 6.37 -10.67
C THR A 41 17.58 7.73 -10.86
N ILE A 42 18.89 7.70 -11.06
CA ILE A 42 19.69 8.89 -11.39
C ILE A 42 20.29 8.67 -12.77
N ASP A 43 20.03 9.58 -13.69
CA ASP A 43 20.56 9.55 -15.04
C ASP A 43 20.96 10.97 -15.50
N ARG A 44 21.39 11.11 -16.77
CA ARG A 44 21.79 12.41 -17.34
C ARG A 44 20.64 13.42 -17.46
N SER A 45 19.40 12.96 -17.34
CA SER A 45 18.17 13.75 -17.37
C SER A 45 17.61 14.05 -15.99
N GLY A 46 18.18 13.44 -14.93
CA GLY A 46 17.93 13.87 -13.57
C GLY A 46 17.76 12.79 -12.51
N VAL A 47 17.15 13.18 -11.39
CA VAL A 47 16.68 12.28 -10.33
C VAL A 47 15.19 12.02 -10.48
N ARG A 48 14.78 10.76 -10.60
CA ARG A 48 13.36 10.35 -10.53
C ARG A 48 13.14 9.41 -9.36
N ILE A 49 12.11 9.67 -8.57
CA ILE A 49 11.60 8.77 -7.54
C ILE A 49 10.28 8.18 -8.02
N ARG A 50 10.02 6.92 -7.69
CA ARG A 50 8.70 6.30 -7.83
C ARG A 50 8.35 5.48 -6.59
N ALA A 51 7.08 5.46 -6.25
CA ALA A 51 6.54 4.56 -5.24
C ALA A 51 6.33 3.16 -5.84
N VAL A 52 6.77 2.13 -5.13
CA VAL A 52 6.52 0.72 -5.49
C VAL A 52 6.00 0.00 -4.25
N ALA A 53 4.85 -0.67 -4.36
CA ALA A 53 4.29 -1.42 -3.24
C ALA A 53 5.21 -2.60 -2.85
N ASP A 54 5.43 -2.76 -1.55
CA ASP A 54 6.02 -3.93 -0.94
C ASP A 54 4.92 -4.97 -0.75
N THR A 55 4.90 -5.97 -1.62
CA THR A 55 3.85 -6.99 -1.68
C THR A 55 4.02 -8.11 -0.65
N ARG A 56 5.05 -8.02 0.21
CA ARG A 56 5.22 -8.98 1.32
C ARG A 56 4.04 -8.84 2.28
N PRO A 57 3.39 -9.93 2.71
CA PRO A 57 2.27 -9.85 3.64
C PRO A 57 2.72 -9.25 4.98
N GLY A 58 1.82 -8.52 5.62
CA GLY A 58 2.01 -8.07 7.00
C GLY A 58 1.74 -9.19 8.01
N ALA A 59 1.96 -8.90 9.29
CA ALA A 59 1.68 -9.84 10.36
C ALA A 59 0.19 -10.15 10.46
N LEU A 60 -0.16 -11.40 10.74
CA LEU A 60 -1.55 -11.80 11.01
C LEU A 60 -1.90 -11.53 12.47
N ARG A 61 -3.04 -10.89 12.69
CA ARG A 61 -3.59 -10.62 14.02
C ARG A 61 -4.94 -11.33 14.16
N PRO A 62 -5.14 -12.15 15.21
CA PRO A 62 -6.43 -12.78 15.45
C PRO A 62 -7.48 -11.71 15.77
N THR A 63 -8.66 -11.81 15.15
CA THR A 63 -9.77 -10.87 15.38
C THR A 63 -10.93 -11.50 16.14
N GLY A 64 -10.95 -12.83 16.25
CA GLY A 64 -12.05 -13.58 16.87
C GLY A 64 -13.35 -13.60 16.07
N ARG A 65 -13.37 -13.03 14.86
CA ARG A 65 -14.56 -12.99 14.01
C ARG A 65 -14.54 -14.09 12.95
N PRO A 66 -15.61 -14.87 12.78
CA PRO A 66 -15.59 -16.06 11.93
C PRO A 66 -15.41 -15.79 10.43
N PHE A 67 -15.62 -14.56 9.98
CA PHE A 67 -15.56 -14.17 8.57
C PHE A 67 -14.60 -12.99 8.31
N ASP A 68 -13.63 -12.79 9.21
CA ASP A 68 -12.47 -11.98 8.88
C ASP A 68 -11.49 -12.90 8.14
N LEU A 69 -11.29 -12.63 6.86
CA LEU A 69 -10.52 -13.47 5.96
C LEU A 69 -9.25 -12.72 5.54
N ALA A 70 -8.09 -13.31 5.78
CA ALA A 70 -6.81 -12.82 5.28
C ALA A 70 -6.21 -13.84 4.31
N VAL A 71 -5.60 -13.36 3.22
CA VAL A 71 -4.99 -14.20 2.19
C VAL A 71 -3.54 -13.80 2.01
N SER A 72 -2.64 -14.77 2.15
CA SER A 72 -1.21 -14.62 1.89
C SER A 72 -0.86 -15.19 0.52
N GLY A 73 -0.14 -14.44 -0.31
CA GLY A 73 0.28 -14.90 -1.66
C GLY A 73 -0.82 -14.92 -2.72
N GLY A 74 -1.96 -14.28 -2.45
CA GLY A 74 -3.15 -14.31 -3.30
C GLY A 74 -4.10 -13.14 -3.03
N ALA A 75 -5.36 -13.28 -3.43
CA ALA A 75 -6.40 -12.29 -3.12
C ALA A 75 -7.80 -12.90 -3.10
N LEU A 76 -8.65 -12.38 -2.22
CA LEU A 76 -10.10 -12.52 -2.26
C LEU A 76 -10.66 -11.71 -3.44
N GLN A 77 -11.78 -12.18 -3.99
CA GLN A 77 -12.48 -11.50 -5.07
C GLN A 77 -13.87 -11.09 -4.59
N LEU A 78 -14.12 -9.80 -4.54
CA LEU A 78 -15.40 -9.23 -4.12
C LEU A 78 -16.00 -8.44 -5.27
N ARG A 79 -17.31 -8.50 -5.46
CA ARG A 79 -18.01 -7.73 -6.49
C ARG A 79 -18.81 -6.59 -5.89
N ASP A 80 -18.64 -5.39 -6.43
CA ASP A 80 -19.40 -4.22 -6.02
C ASP A 80 -20.83 -4.21 -6.61
N ALA A 81 -21.62 -3.21 -6.22
CA ALA A 81 -23.00 -3.05 -6.70
C ALA A 81 -23.10 -2.73 -8.20
N ARG A 82 -22.01 -2.23 -8.81
CA ARG A 82 -21.92 -1.91 -10.24
C ARG A 82 -21.48 -3.11 -11.08
N GLY A 83 -21.15 -4.23 -10.43
CA GLY A 83 -20.69 -5.46 -11.07
C GLY A 83 -19.18 -5.57 -11.25
N ALA A 84 -18.40 -4.59 -10.80
CA ALA A 84 -16.95 -4.62 -10.89
C ALA A 84 -16.35 -5.53 -9.80
N THR A 85 -15.37 -6.35 -10.19
CA THR A 85 -14.65 -7.22 -9.25
C THR A 85 -13.41 -6.50 -8.71
N VAL A 86 -13.33 -6.44 -7.39
CA VAL A 86 -12.21 -5.91 -6.61
C VAL A 86 -11.44 -7.06 -5.98
N ARG A 87 -10.12 -6.98 -6.01
CA ARG A 87 -9.22 -7.98 -5.40
C ARG A 87 -8.63 -7.41 -4.11
N LEU A 88 -8.77 -8.15 -3.01
CA LEU A 88 -8.30 -7.73 -1.69
C LEU A 88 -7.48 -8.84 -1.03
N THR A 89 -6.42 -8.49 -0.31
CA THR A 89 -5.64 -9.46 0.49
C THR A 89 -6.29 -9.75 1.85
N ASN A 90 -7.21 -8.91 2.30
CA ASN A 90 -8.07 -9.17 3.45
C ASN A 90 -9.49 -8.67 3.20
N ALA A 91 -10.45 -9.23 3.93
CA ALA A 91 -11.79 -8.66 3.98
C ALA A 91 -12.43 -9.01 5.32
N ARG A 92 -12.97 -7.98 5.99
CA ARG A 92 -13.92 -8.16 7.08
C ARG A 92 -15.29 -8.37 6.48
N LEU A 93 -15.85 -9.56 6.66
CA LEU A 93 -17.12 -9.93 6.05
C LEU A 93 -18.19 -10.21 7.09
N VAL A 94 -19.43 -9.94 6.71
CA VAL A 94 -20.62 -10.30 7.46
C VAL A 94 -21.51 -11.14 6.55
N ARG A 95 -22.02 -12.24 7.10
CA ARG A 95 -23.01 -13.06 6.42
C ARG A 95 -24.39 -12.40 6.49
N ASP A 96 -24.97 -12.11 5.34
CA ASP A 96 -26.34 -11.60 5.26
C ASP A 96 -27.39 -12.72 5.45
N ARG A 97 -28.67 -12.33 5.52
CA ARG A 97 -29.80 -13.26 5.71
C ARG A 97 -29.93 -14.31 4.59
N PHE A 98 -29.34 -14.07 3.43
CA PHE A 98 -29.37 -14.97 2.29
C PHE A 98 -28.11 -15.86 2.22
N GLY A 99 -27.23 -15.74 3.21
CA GLY A 99 -26.00 -16.50 3.32
C GLY A 99 -24.83 -15.92 2.52
N ALA A 100 -24.98 -14.77 1.87
CA ALA A 100 -23.86 -14.16 1.13
C ALA A 100 -22.94 -13.41 2.10
N LEU A 101 -21.63 -13.45 1.85
CA LEU A 101 -20.65 -12.68 2.63
C LEU A 101 -20.43 -11.32 1.99
N ARG A 102 -20.63 -10.26 2.77
CA ARG A 102 -20.46 -8.87 2.33
C ARG A 102 -19.53 -8.11 3.25
N ASP A 103 -18.74 -7.22 2.69
CA ASP A 103 -17.97 -6.28 3.48
C ASP A 103 -18.78 -5.02 3.86
N GLU A 104 -18.15 -4.11 4.58
CA GLU A 104 -18.73 -2.82 4.98
C GLU A 104 -19.08 -1.90 3.80
N SER A 105 -18.39 -2.04 2.67
CA SER A 105 -18.71 -1.34 1.41
C SER A 105 -19.87 -1.98 0.65
N GLY A 106 -20.45 -3.07 1.15
CA GLY A 106 -21.53 -3.82 0.52
C GLY A 106 -21.09 -4.77 -0.62
N ARG A 107 -19.78 -4.89 -0.88
CA ARG A 107 -19.22 -5.77 -1.91
C ARG A 107 -19.38 -7.22 -1.47
N VAL A 108 -19.74 -8.10 -2.40
CA VAL A 108 -20.05 -9.51 -2.11
C VAL A 108 -18.89 -10.42 -2.48
N LEU A 109 -18.50 -11.35 -1.59
CA LEU A 109 -17.46 -12.33 -1.86
C LEU A 109 -17.90 -13.31 -2.95
N LEU A 110 -17.01 -13.59 -3.90
CA LEU A 110 -17.25 -14.49 -5.03
C LEU A 110 -16.63 -15.88 -4.79
N ASP A 111 -17.29 -16.90 -5.32
CA ASP A 111 -16.78 -18.25 -5.45
C ASP A 111 -15.75 -18.38 -6.59
N ALA A 112 -15.14 -19.56 -6.73
CA ALA A 112 -14.20 -19.85 -7.80
C ALA A 112 -14.81 -19.76 -9.22
N SER A 113 -16.14 -19.77 -9.34
CA SER A 113 -16.89 -19.60 -10.59
C SER A 113 -17.39 -18.17 -10.82
N GLN A 114 -16.87 -17.17 -10.09
CA GLN A 114 -17.24 -15.75 -10.18
C GLN A 114 -18.71 -15.43 -9.80
N ARG A 115 -19.35 -16.29 -9.02
CA ARG A 115 -20.71 -16.07 -8.50
C ARG A 115 -20.65 -15.71 -7.02
N PRO A 116 -21.63 -14.97 -6.47
CA PRO A 116 -21.69 -14.71 -5.03
C PRO A 116 -21.65 -16.01 -4.22
N LEU A 117 -20.65 -16.16 -3.35
CA LEU A 117 -20.53 -17.32 -2.50
C LEU A 117 -21.65 -17.31 -1.45
N ARG A 118 -22.41 -18.41 -1.37
CA ARG A 118 -23.38 -18.63 -0.30
C ARG A 118 -22.77 -19.55 0.75
N VAL A 119 -22.77 -19.07 2.00
CA VAL A 119 -22.20 -19.75 3.16
C VAL A 119 -23.32 -20.25 4.06
N PRO A 120 -23.66 -21.56 4.03
CA PRO A 120 -24.71 -22.09 4.89
C PRO A 120 -24.33 -22.01 6.39
N PRO A 121 -25.31 -22.02 7.31
CA PRO A 121 -25.04 -22.15 8.75
C PRO A 121 -24.16 -23.36 9.06
N GLY A 122 -23.15 -23.19 9.92
CA GLY A 122 -22.21 -24.24 10.29
C GLY A 122 -21.05 -24.49 9.30
N ALA A 123 -21.05 -23.85 8.13
CA ALA A 123 -19.95 -23.99 7.18
C ALA A 123 -18.67 -23.29 7.66
N ARG A 124 -17.52 -23.91 7.41
CA ARG A 124 -16.19 -23.43 7.76
C ARG A 124 -15.29 -23.39 6.54
N PHE A 125 -14.44 -22.38 6.49
CA PHE A 125 -13.39 -22.28 5.48
C PHE A 125 -12.16 -23.07 5.92
N SER A 126 -11.54 -23.77 4.97
CA SER A 126 -10.22 -24.37 5.09
C SER A 126 -9.15 -23.42 4.55
N SER A 127 -7.88 -23.69 4.86
CA SER A 127 -6.74 -22.85 4.46
C SER A 127 -6.51 -22.76 2.95
N ASP A 128 -7.10 -23.67 2.16
CA ASP A 128 -7.06 -23.69 0.70
C ASP A 128 -8.20 -22.88 0.05
N GLY A 129 -9.07 -22.26 0.85
CA GLY A 129 -10.23 -21.52 0.37
C GLY A 129 -11.45 -22.40 0.07
N THR A 130 -11.44 -23.68 0.41
CA THR A 130 -12.64 -24.52 0.33
C THR A 130 -13.57 -24.25 1.51
N LEU A 131 -14.88 -24.33 1.27
CA LEU A 131 -15.92 -24.14 2.27
C LEU A 131 -16.63 -25.47 2.50
N ARG A 132 -16.62 -25.99 3.73
CA ARG A 132 -17.18 -27.31 4.06
C ARG A 132 -18.08 -27.28 5.28
N ILE A 133 -19.03 -28.23 5.34
CA ILE A 133 -19.79 -28.59 6.55
C ILE A 133 -19.48 -30.06 6.84
N GLY A 134 -18.68 -30.32 7.87
CA GLY A 134 -18.06 -31.64 8.05
C GLY A 134 -17.31 -32.03 6.77
N GLU A 135 -17.63 -33.19 6.20
CA GLU A 135 -17.03 -33.68 4.96
C GLU A 135 -17.64 -33.08 3.68
N ARG A 136 -18.80 -32.42 3.76
CA ARG A 136 -19.52 -31.94 2.57
C ARG A 136 -18.95 -30.63 2.04
N LEU A 137 -18.43 -30.65 0.82
CA LEU A 137 -18.04 -29.43 0.10
C LEU A 137 -19.28 -28.59 -0.23
N CYS A 138 -19.27 -27.33 0.19
CA CYS A 138 -20.35 -26.36 -0.04
C CYS A 138 -19.99 -25.32 -1.10
N GLY A 139 -18.69 -25.06 -1.30
CA GLY A 139 -18.17 -24.14 -2.29
C GLY A 139 -16.68 -23.93 -2.13
N SER A 140 -16.09 -23.07 -2.94
CA SER A 140 -14.69 -22.65 -2.80
C SER A 140 -14.52 -21.24 -3.32
N ILE A 141 -13.49 -20.55 -2.85
CA ILE A 141 -13.08 -19.23 -3.34
C ILE A 141 -11.77 -19.35 -4.11
N ALA A 142 -11.62 -18.57 -5.18
CA ALA A 142 -10.38 -18.54 -5.95
C ALA A 142 -9.41 -17.52 -5.33
N ILE A 143 -8.50 -18.01 -4.47
CA ILE A 143 -7.47 -17.20 -3.80
C ILE A 143 -6.11 -17.18 -4.51
N GLY A 144 -5.82 -18.19 -5.34
CA GLY A 144 -4.56 -18.35 -6.06
C GLY A 144 -3.85 -19.67 -5.73
N ALA A 145 -3.10 -20.23 -6.68
CA ALA A 145 -2.57 -21.60 -6.59
C ALA A 145 -1.56 -21.86 -5.46
N ARG A 146 -0.89 -20.81 -4.96
CA ARG A 146 0.07 -20.88 -3.84
C ARG A 146 -0.37 -20.02 -2.65
N ALA A 147 -1.63 -19.60 -2.65
CA ALA A 147 -2.14 -18.73 -1.61
C ALA A 147 -2.69 -19.54 -0.43
N THR A 148 -2.58 -18.97 0.77
CA THR A 148 -3.18 -19.54 1.99
C THR A 148 -4.23 -18.58 2.52
N LEU A 149 -5.34 -19.14 3.00
CA LEU A 149 -6.42 -18.43 3.66
C LEU A 149 -6.33 -18.61 5.18
N ASP A 150 -6.31 -17.48 5.88
CA ASP A 150 -6.33 -17.41 7.34
C ASP A 150 -7.68 -16.85 7.79
N VAL A 151 -8.45 -17.69 8.49
CA VAL A 151 -9.82 -17.39 8.91
C VAL A 151 -9.84 -16.92 10.35
N GLY A 152 -10.54 -15.81 10.61
CA GLY A 152 -10.53 -15.14 11.92
C GLY A 152 -9.29 -14.30 12.18
N TYR A 153 -8.60 -13.91 11.10
CA TYR A 153 -7.42 -13.07 11.15
C TYR A 153 -7.59 -11.85 10.25
N ALA A 154 -7.00 -10.75 10.69
CA ALA A 154 -6.75 -9.58 9.87
C ALA A 154 -5.24 -9.47 9.63
N MET A 155 -4.86 -9.15 8.40
CA MET A 155 -3.48 -8.80 8.08
C MET A 155 -3.23 -7.36 8.53
N ALA A 156 -2.19 -7.12 9.32
CA ALA A 156 -1.74 -5.78 9.65
C ALA A 156 -0.99 -5.14 8.46
N ALA A 157 -0.78 -3.83 8.49
CA ALA A 157 0.15 -3.19 7.57
C ALA A 157 1.56 -3.80 7.70
N ASN A 158 2.28 -3.93 6.59
CA ASN A 158 3.71 -4.31 6.60
C ASN A 158 4.62 -3.08 6.77
N VAL A 159 4.19 -2.13 7.61
CA VAL A 159 4.85 -0.85 7.87
C VAL A 159 5.38 -0.85 9.31
N ASP A 160 6.64 -0.46 9.49
CA ASP A 160 7.18 -0.13 10.80
C ASP A 160 7.14 1.38 11.01
N ALA A 161 6.26 1.85 11.90
CA ALA A 161 6.05 3.27 12.15
C ALA A 161 7.32 3.99 12.61
N ILE A 162 8.20 3.31 13.37
CA ILE A 162 9.44 3.94 13.85
C ILE A 162 10.37 4.21 12.67
N SER A 163 10.58 3.21 11.81
CA SER A 163 11.36 3.37 10.59
C SER A 163 10.77 4.45 9.66
N GLU A 164 9.45 4.51 9.50
CA GLU A 164 8.83 5.54 8.65
C GLU A 164 8.96 6.95 9.25
N MET A 165 8.90 7.12 10.58
CA MET A 165 9.17 8.41 11.21
C MET A 165 10.62 8.86 10.96
N VAL A 166 11.58 7.93 10.99
CA VAL A 166 12.98 8.22 10.62
C VAL A 166 13.09 8.60 9.14
N ASP A 167 12.38 7.91 8.25
CA ASP A 167 12.35 8.21 6.82
C ASP A 167 11.72 9.58 6.52
N VAL A 168 10.64 9.97 7.22
CA VAL A 168 10.04 11.31 7.17
C VAL A 168 11.09 12.37 7.55
N LEU A 169 11.76 12.19 8.68
CA LEU A 169 12.77 13.14 9.15
C LEU A 169 13.96 13.23 8.18
N ALA A 170 14.41 12.10 7.65
CA ALA A 170 15.48 12.06 6.67
C ALA A 170 15.10 12.79 5.37
N ALA A 171 13.84 12.64 4.92
CA ALA A 171 13.33 13.34 3.74
C ALA A 171 13.21 14.85 3.97
N GLN A 172 12.72 15.29 5.14
CA GLN A 172 12.68 16.71 5.53
C GLN A 172 14.07 17.34 5.52
N ARG A 173 15.06 16.69 6.15
CA ARG A 173 16.45 17.17 6.15
C ARG A 173 17.02 17.25 4.75
N SER A 174 16.70 16.28 3.88
CA SER A 174 17.12 16.30 2.48
C SER A 174 16.49 17.46 1.70
N PHE A 175 15.22 17.77 1.96
CA PHE A 175 14.50 18.88 1.35
C PHE A 175 15.09 20.23 1.77
N GLU A 176 15.31 20.43 3.08
CA GLU A 176 15.98 21.62 3.60
C GLU A 176 17.40 21.79 3.04
N GLY A 177 18.15 20.68 2.91
CA GLY A 177 19.48 20.68 2.31
C GLY A 177 19.45 21.17 0.86
N ALA A 178 18.50 20.67 0.06
CA ALA A 178 18.32 21.10 -1.32
C ALA A 178 17.89 22.58 -1.42
N GLN A 179 17.00 23.05 -0.54
CA GLN A 179 16.60 24.46 -0.47
C GLN A 179 17.80 25.37 -0.20
N ARG A 180 18.64 24.99 0.77
CA ARG A 180 19.87 25.73 1.10
C ARG A 180 20.87 25.74 -0.07
N ALA A 181 20.96 24.66 -0.83
CA ALA A 181 21.83 24.59 -2.01
C ALA A 181 21.37 25.57 -3.10
N ILE A 182 20.07 25.61 -3.41
CA ILE A 182 19.51 26.58 -4.37
C ILE A 182 19.80 28.01 -3.91
N ALA A 183 19.53 28.33 -2.65
CA ALA A 183 19.76 29.66 -2.09
C ALA A 183 21.24 30.09 -2.21
N ARG A 184 22.19 29.17 -1.98
CA ARG A 184 23.63 29.45 -2.15
C ARG A 184 24.02 29.68 -3.60
N ILE A 185 23.47 28.90 -4.53
CA ILE A 185 23.76 29.10 -5.96
C ILE A 185 23.25 30.47 -6.41
N GLU A 186 22.05 30.86 -5.98
CA GLU A 186 21.48 32.16 -6.33
C GLU A 186 22.26 33.32 -5.70
N ALA A 187 22.70 33.18 -4.44
CA ALA A 187 23.53 34.19 -3.78
C ALA A 187 24.87 34.40 -4.51
N THR A 188 25.55 33.32 -4.92
CA THR A 188 26.79 33.40 -5.70
C THR A 188 26.56 34.04 -7.07
N ARG A 189 25.45 33.70 -7.74
CA ARG A 189 25.07 34.30 -9.01
C ARG A 189 24.83 35.80 -8.88
N LYS A 190 24.12 36.23 -7.84
CA LYS A 190 23.88 37.65 -7.57
C LYS A 190 25.19 38.40 -7.34
N LYS A 191 26.07 37.87 -6.46
CA LYS A 191 27.38 38.47 -6.18
C LYS A 191 28.24 38.61 -7.45
N ALA A 192 28.29 37.57 -8.29
CA ALA A 192 29.01 37.63 -9.56
C ALA A 192 28.43 38.69 -10.52
N THR A 193 27.12 38.90 -10.48
CA THR A 193 26.46 39.95 -11.29
C THR A 193 26.81 41.34 -10.78
N ASP A 194 26.82 41.53 -9.46
CA ASP A 194 27.16 42.80 -8.81
C ASP A 194 28.64 43.18 -9.08
N GLU A 195 29.56 42.20 -9.02
CA GLU A 195 30.99 42.41 -9.34
C GLU A 195 31.22 42.82 -10.79
N VAL A 196 30.47 42.25 -11.76
CA VAL A 196 30.55 42.65 -13.17
C VAL A 196 30.00 44.06 -13.38
N ALA A 197 28.90 44.41 -12.72
CA ALA A 197 28.31 45.75 -12.82
C ALA A 197 29.22 46.86 -12.26
N GLN A 198 30.11 46.54 -11.34
CA GLN A 198 31.11 47.49 -10.79
C GLN A 198 32.32 47.72 -11.69
N LEU A 199 32.52 46.89 -12.72
CA LEU A 199 33.64 46.98 -13.67
C LEU A 199 33.30 47.71 -14.98
N GLN A 200 32.05 48.17 -15.14
CA GLN A 200 31.56 48.97 -16.26
C GLN A 200 31.26 50.41 -15.82
#